data_AF-A0A4Y8C7L5-F1
#
_entry.id   AF-A0A4Y8C7L5-F1
#
_cell.length_a   1.000
_cell.length_b   1.000
_cell.length_c   1.000
_cell.angle_alpha   90.00
_cell.angle_beta   90.00
_cell.angle_gamma   90.00
#
_symmetry.space_group_name_H-M   'P 1'
#
loop_
_entity.id
_entity.type
_entity.pdbx_description
1 polymer ?
#
loop_
_entity_poly.entity_id
_entity_poly.type
_entity_poly.pdbx_seq_one_letter_code
_entity_poly.pdbx_strand_id
1 'polypeptide(L)'
;GEQPKALAMAILMAAKNIENLENMRSFVDKVAITHVNLGVKEEHYPIVGACLLKAIKNLLNPDEATLKAWEVAYEKIAEFYIDIEKKLYDK
;
A
#
# COMPACT_ATOMS: atom_id res chain seq x y z
N GLY A 1 12.74 2.54 17.63
CA GLY A 1 11.26 2.53 17.53
C GLY A 1 10.76 3.62 16.60
N GLU A 2 11.23 3.64 15.36
CA GLU A 2 10.86 4.63 14.33
C GLU A 2 10.10 4.02 13.14
N GLN A 3 10.02 2.68 13.09
CA GLN A 3 9.41 1.95 11.98
C GLN A 3 7.94 2.31 11.69
N PRO A 4 7.05 2.54 12.69
CA PRO A 4 5.66 2.88 12.40
C PRO A 4 5.52 4.22 11.68
N LYS A 5 6.38 5.19 12.02
CA LYS A 5 6.36 6.54 11.44
C LYS A 5 6.96 6.55 10.04
N ALA A 6 8.05 5.80 9.84
CA ALA A 6 8.66 5.60 8.52
C ALA A 6 7.69 4.90 7.55
N LEU A 7 6.96 3.87 8.01
CA LEU A 7 5.97 3.18 7.21
C LEU A 7 4.79 4.08 6.84
N ALA A 8 4.24 4.82 7.81
CA ALA A 8 3.18 5.79 7.56
C ALA A 8 3.61 6.90 6.59
N MET A 9 4.85 7.40 6.70
CA MET A 9 5.41 8.38 5.77
C MET A 9 5.65 7.79 4.37
N ALA A 10 6.14 6.56 4.27
CA ALA A 10 6.32 5.88 3.00
C ALA A 10 4.98 5.71 2.27
N ILE A 11 3.93 5.35 3.00
CA ILE A 11 2.58 5.22 2.44
C ILE A 11 1.98 6.59 2.10
N LEU A 12 2.21 7.62 2.92
CA LEU A 12 1.80 8.99 2.62
C LEU A 12 2.48 9.53 1.34
N MET A 13 3.77 9.25 1.16
CA MET A 13 4.50 9.62 -0.05
C MET A 13 4.03 8.81 -1.25
N ALA A 14 3.78 7.51 -1.10
CA ALA A 14 3.20 6.69 -2.17
C ALA A 14 1.83 7.22 -2.60
N ALA A 15 0.96 7.55 -1.64
CA ALA A 15 -0.37 8.07 -1.92
C ALA A 15 -0.37 9.43 -2.63
N LYS A 16 0.56 10.32 -2.28
CA LYS A 16 0.75 11.59 -3.00
C LYS A 16 1.22 11.41 -4.45
N ASN A 17 1.70 10.23 -4.82
CA ASN A 17 2.19 9.91 -6.16
C ASN A 17 1.32 8.85 -6.88
N ILE A 18 0.19 8.41 -6.28
CA ILE A 18 -0.72 7.40 -6.86
C ILE A 18 -1.25 7.80 -8.24
N GLU A 19 -1.42 9.10 -8.50
CA GLU A 19 -1.93 9.59 -9.78
C GLU A 19 -0.99 9.28 -10.97
N ASN A 20 0.22 8.77 -10.71
CA ASN A 20 1.22 8.40 -11.73
C ASN A 20 1.72 6.95 -11.63
N LEU A 21 0.90 6.01 -11.12
CA LEU A 21 1.29 4.60 -11.03
C LEU A 21 1.71 3.99 -12.38
N GLU A 22 1.05 4.37 -13.48
CA GLU A 22 1.41 3.97 -14.85
C GLU A 22 2.82 4.43 -15.24
N ASN A 23 3.19 5.68 -14.89
CA ASN A 23 4.52 6.23 -15.12
C ASN A 23 5.59 5.63 -14.19
N MET A 24 5.16 4.94 -13.14
CA MET A 24 6.02 4.26 -12.17
C MET A 24 6.08 2.74 -12.36
N ARG A 25 5.69 2.22 -13.53
CA ARG A 25 5.66 0.76 -13.82
C ARG A 25 6.94 0.02 -13.38
N SER A 26 8.11 0.55 -13.72
CA SER A 26 9.40 -0.07 -13.35
C SER A 26 9.64 -0.11 -11.84
N PHE A 27 9.11 0.86 -11.10
CA PHE A 27 9.17 0.87 -9.64
C PHE A 27 8.17 -0.13 -9.05
N VAL A 28 6.94 -0.16 -9.57
CA VAL A 28 5.91 -1.13 -9.17
C VAL A 28 6.41 -2.55 -9.34
N ASP A 29 6.99 -2.89 -10.49
CA ASP A 29 7.47 -4.25 -10.77
C ASP A 29 8.58 -4.67 -9.79
N LYS A 30 9.47 -3.73 -9.42
CA LYS A 30 10.52 -3.99 -8.41
C LYS A 30 9.94 -4.25 -7.03
N VAL A 31 8.90 -3.52 -6.65
CA VAL A 31 8.20 -3.73 -5.37
C VAL A 31 7.47 -5.07 -5.38
N ALA A 32 6.75 -5.40 -6.46
CA ALA A 32 6.05 -6.67 -6.61
C ALA A 32 7.00 -7.88 -6.56
N ILE A 33 8.16 -7.81 -7.23
CA ILE A 33 9.21 -8.85 -7.13
C ILE A 33 9.70 -8.99 -5.68
N THR A 34 9.87 -7.87 -4.97
CA THR A 34 10.29 -7.87 -3.57
C THR A 34 9.23 -8.52 -2.68
N HIS A 35 7.96 -8.20 -2.88
CA HIS A 35 6.83 -8.81 -2.18
C HIS A 35 6.79 -10.33 -2.37
N VAL A 36 6.91 -10.78 -3.63
CA VAL A 36 6.93 -12.22 -3.96
C VAL A 36 8.09 -12.92 -3.24
N ASN A 37 9.29 -12.35 -3.30
CA ASN A 37 10.49 -12.88 -2.64
C ASN A 37 10.36 -12.94 -1.11
N LEU A 38 9.59 -12.04 -0.50
CA LEU A 38 9.31 -12.01 0.93
C LEU A 38 8.10 -12.87 1.34
N GLY A 39 7.43 -13.52 0.39
CA GLY A 39 6.27 -14.35 0.66
C GLY A 39 5.01 -13.56 1.00
N VAL A 40 4.88 -12.33 0.48
CA VAL A 40 3.67 -11.53 0.66
C VAL A 40 2.51 -12.18 -0.11
N LYS A 41 1.35 -12.28 0.54
CA LYS A 41 0.15 -12.90 0.00
C LYS A 41 -1.01 -11.92 0.05
N GLU A 42 -2.02 -12.19 -0.78
CA GLU A 42 -3.29 -11.46 -0.79
C GLU A 42 -3.89 -11.29 0.61
N GLU A 43 -3.85 -12.33 1.45
CA GLU A 43 -4.35 -12.32 2.83
C GLU A 43 -3.62 -11.32 3.76
N HIS A 44 -2.42 -10.86 3.41
CA HIS A 44 -1.67 -9.88 4.19
C HIS A 44 -2.15 -8.44 3.96
N TYR A 45 -2.72 -8.12 2.79
CA TYR A 45 -3.12 -6.76 2.44
C TYR A 45 -4.20 -6.19 3.38
N PRO A 46 -5.28 -6.91 3.72
CA PRO A 46 -6.26 -6.40 4.68
C PRO A 46 -5.65 -6.04 6.05
N ILE A 47 -4.67 -6.82 6.51
CA ILE A 47 -3.98 -6.61 7.79
C ILE A 47 -3.15 -5.33 7.74
N VAL A 48 -2.38 -5.14 6.66
CA VAL A 48 -1.55 -3.95 6.47
C VAL A 48 -2.42 -2.70 6.31
N GLY A 49 -3.51 -2.78 5.54
CA GLY A 49 -4.48 -1.70 5.35
C GLY A 49 -5.11 -1.24 6.66
N ALA A 50 -5.56 -2.19 7.50
CA ALA A 50 -6.12 -1.86 8.81
C ALA A 50 -5.10 -1.16 9.72
N CYS A 51 -3.85 -1.65 9.76
CA CYS A 51 -2.77 -1.03 10.51
C CYS A 51 -2.44 0.38 10.02
N LEU A 52 -2.41 0.59 8.71
CA LEU A 52 -2.19 1.89 8.07
C LEU A 52 -3.30 2.89 8.44
N LEU A 53 -4.56 2.52 8.24
CA LEU A 53 -5.70 3.41 8.51
C LEU A 53 -5.76 3.77 9.99
N LYS A 54 -5.45 2.82 10.88
CA LYS A 54 -5.32 3.07 12.32
C LYS A 54 -4.18 4.05 12.63
N ALA A 55 -3.02 3.91 11.98
CA ALA A 55 -1.90 4.82 12.16
C ALA A 55 -2.23 6.24 11.67
N ILE A 56 -2.86 6.36 10.49
CA ILE A 56 -3.34 7.64 9.94
C ILE A 56 -4.33 8.29 10.90
N LYS A 57 -5.32 7.52 11.37
CA LYS A 57 -6.32 8.00 12.34
C LYS A 57 -5.66 8.55 13.60
N ASN A 58 -4.71 7.80 14.19
CA ASN A 58 -4.07 8.17 15.45
C ASN A 58 -3.07 9.33 15.34
N LEU A 59 -2.37 9.47 14.21
CA LEU A 59 -1.30 10.45 14.06
C LEU A 59 -1.79 11.77 13.46
N LEU A 60 -2.78 11.72 12.57
CA LEU A 60 -3.22 12.87 11.79
C LEU A 60 -4.62 13.35 12.18
N ASN A 61 -5.39 12.56 12.95
CA ASN A 61 -6.77 12.85 13.32
C ASN A 61 -7.61 13.42 12.15
N PRO A 62 -7.61 12.78 10.97
CA PRO A 62 -8.35 13.26 9.82
C PRO A 62 -9.86 13.19 10.07
N ASP A 63 -10.63 13.96 9.30
CA ASP A 63 -12.08 13.76 9.21
C ASP A 63 -12.43 12.41 8.56
N GLU A 64 -13.70 12.02 8.68
CA GLU A 64 -14.19 10.73 8.19
C GLU A 64 -14.09 10.61 6.65
N ALA A 65 -14.35 11.68 5.90
CA ALA A 65 -14.27 11.66 4.45
C ALA A 65 -12.83 11.47 3.97
N THR A 66 -11.88 12.14 4.63
CA THR A 66 -10.45 11.96 4.39
C THR A 66 -10.02 10.52 4.71
N LEU A 67 -10.43 9.97 5.86
CA LEU A 67 -10.10 8.58 6.22
C LEU A 67 -10.68 7.57 5.21
N LYS A 68 -11.91 7.80 4.74
CA LYS A 68 -12.56 6.99 3.69
C LYS A 68 -11.80 7.05 2.37
N ALA A 69 -11.29 8.22 1.99
CA ALA A 69 -10.47 8.37 0.78
C ALA A 69 -9.16 7.57 0.88
N TRP A 70 -8.54 7.54 2.06
CA TRP A 70 -7.35 6.70 2.31
C TRP A 70 -7.64 5.21 2.20
N GLU A 71 -8.79 4.75 2.71
CA GLU A 71 -9.24 3.36 2.59
C GLU A 71 -9.38 2.96 1.11
N VAL A 72 -10.14 3.74 0.33
CA VAL A 72 -10.36 3.50 -1.10
C VAL A 72 -9.05 3.54 -1.89
N ALA A 73 -8.14 4.46 -1.56
CA ALA A 73 -6.84 4.55 -2.22
C ALA A 73 -5.98 3.31 -1.93
N TYR A 74 -5.96 2.85 -0.68
CA TYR A 74 -5.23 1.65 -0.29
C TYR A 74 -5.78 0.41 -1.01
N GLU A 75 -7.10 0.22 -1.04
CA GLU A 75 -7.75 -0.91 -1.72
C GLU A 75 -7.35 -0.98 -3.20
N LYS A 76 -7.40 0.14 -3.92
CA LYS A 76 -6.99 0.20 -5.33
C LYS A 76 -5.53 -0.16 -5.55
N ILE A 77 -4.63 0.30 -4.67
CA ILE A 77 -3.21 -0.08 -4.74
C ILE A 77 -3.05 -1.58 -4.44
N ALA A 78 -3.74 -2.08 -3.41
CA ALA A 78 -3.67 -3.46 -2.99
C ALA A 78 -4.11 -4.40 -4.13
N GLU A 79 -5.27 -4.16 -4.73
CA GLU A 79 -5.78 -4.91 -5.88
C GLU A 79 -4.76 -4.94 -7.03
N PHE A 80 -4.20 -3.78 -7.36
CA PHE A 80 -3.21 -3.68 -8.43
C PHE A 80 -1.94 -4.51 -8.16
N TYR A 81 -1.40 -4.48 -6.94
CA TYR A 81 -0.25 -5.31 -6.58
C TYR A 81 -0.60 -6.80 -6.53
N ILE A 82 -1.76 -7.17 -5.96
CA ILE A 82 -2.24 -8.55 -5.90
C ILE A 82 -2.32 -9.15 -7.31
N ASP A 83 -2.86 -8.41 -8.28
CA ASP A 83 -2.97 -8.87 -9.67
C ASP A 83 -1.63 -9.07 -10.37
N ILE A 84 -0.63 -8.24 -10.05
CA ILE A 84 0.72 -8.37 -10.59
C ILE A 84 1.44 -9.54 -9.93
N GLU A 85 1.36 -9.65 -8.61
CA GLU A 85 2.05 -10.67 -7.81
C GLU A 85 1.51 -12.06 -8.07
N LYS A 86 0.19 -12.22 -8.27
CA LYS A 86 -0.41 -13.49 -8.72
C LYS A 86 0.30 -14.02 -9.98
N LYS A 87 0.51 -13.15 -10.98
CA LYS A 87 1.21 -13.52 -12.23
C LYS A 87 2.69 -13.84 -12.03
N LEU A 88 3.31 -13.34 -10.97
CA LEU A 88 4.70 -13.62 -10.63
C LEU A 88 4.84 -14.91 -9.83
N TYR A 89 3.86 -15.25 -8.99
CA TYR A 89 3.79 -16.54 -8.29
C TYR A 89 3.47 -17.71 -9.22
N ASP A 90 2.70 -17.46 -10.28
CA ASP A 90 2.34 -18.46 -11.30
C ASP A 90 3.48 -18.73 -12.32
N LYS A 91 4.64 -18.10 -12.18
CA LYS A 91 5.84 -18.30 -13.02
C LYS A 91 6.88 -19.15 -12.31
#